data_AF-A0A1Y0BQV8-F1
#
_entry.id   AF-A0A1Y0BQV8-F1
#
_cell.length_a   1.000
_cell.length_b   1.000
_cell.length_c   1.000
_cell.angle_alpha   90.00
_cell.angle_beta   90.00
_cell.angle_gamma   90.00
#
_symmetry.space_group_name_H-M   'P 1'
#
loop_
_entity.id
_entity.type
_entity.pdbx_description
1 polymer ?
#
loop_
_entity_poly.entity_id
_entity_poly.type
_entity_poly.pdbx_seq_one_letter_code
_entity_poly.pdbx_strand_id
1 'polypeptide(L)'
;MKAYDVAFSLGDGLRPGSIADANDAAQLGELKTLGELTQIAWKHDVQVMIEGPGHVPMHLIKENMDLQLDYCDEAPFYTLGPLTTDIAPGYDHITSAIGAAMIGWYGTAMLCYVTPKEHLGLPNKHDVREGIVTYKIAAHAADLAKGHPGAQLRDNALSKARFEFRWHDQFNLGLDPDKAREFHDETLPKESAKLAHFCSMCGPHFCSMKITQDVRDYAQSKGLADEEGALTAGMQEKAIEFRAAGQQVYRKL
;
A
#
# COMPACT_ATOMS: atom_id res chain seq x y z
N MET A 1 -6.23 36.44 3.22
CA MET A 1 -6.63 35.03 3.38
C MET A 1 -7.94 34.91 4.15
N LYS A 2 -8.04 35.42 5.40
CA LYS A 2 -9.30 35.43 6.19
C LYS A 2 -10.56 35.85 5.42
N ALA A 3 -10.50 36.96 4.67
CA ALA A 3 -11.66 37.50 3.96
C ALA A 3 -12.28 36.55 2.92
N TYR A 4 -11.57 35.49 2.52
CA TYR A 4 -11.98 34.56 1.46
C TYR A 4 -11.87 33.09 1.87
N ASP A 5 -11.66 32.81 3.17
CA ASP A 5 -11.49 31.45 3.69
C ASP A 5 -10.42 30.62 2.94
N VAL A 6 -9.30 31.26 2.62
CA VAL A 6 -8.14 30.58 2.01
C VAL A 6 -7.23 30.09 3.12
N ALA A 7 -6.99 28.78 3.20
CA ALA A 7 -6.05 28.18 4.13
C ALA A 7 -4.59 28.47 3.77
N PHE A 8 -3.72 28.58 4.77
CA PHE A 8 -2.28 28.57 4.58
C PHE A 8 -1.78 27.14 4.41
N SER A 9 -0.99 26.93 3.36
CA SER A 9 0.01 25.88 3.28
C SER A 9 1.35 26.56 3.51
N LEU A 10 1.90 26.44 4.71
CA LEU A 10 3.18 27.09 5.03
C LEU A 10 4.31 26.27 4.42
N GLY A 11 4.90 26.80 3.36
CA GLY A 11 5.85 26.09 2.50
C GLY A 11 7.18 25.76 3.16
N ASP A 12 7.78 24.66 2.71
CA ASP A 12 9.06 24.13 3.16
C ASP A 12 10.21 24.54 2.22
N GLY A 13 10.49 25.85 2.20
CA GLY A 13 11.47 26.45 1.29
C GLY A 13 12.90 25.91 1.45
N LEU A 14 13.23 25.38 2.64
CA LEU A 14 14.53 24.81 3.00
C LEU A 14 14.46 23.30 3.23
N ARG A 15 13.50 22.59 2.62
CA ARG A 15 13.44 21.13 2.68
C ARG A 15 14.70 20.45 2.09
N PRO A 16 15.07 19.26 2.59
CA PRO A 16 16.21 18.52 2.06
C PRO A 16 15.92 17.98 0.64
N GLY A 17 16.84 18.29 -0.29
CA GLY A 17 16.85 17.75 -1.66
C GLY A 17 17.77 16.55 -1.86
N SER A 18 18.41 16.07 -0.79
CA SER A 18 19.21 14.86 -0.76
C SER A 18 19.13 14.20 0.61
N ILE A 19 19.41 12.90 0.69
CA ILE A 19 19.44 12.15 1.96
C ILE A 19 20.48 12.72 2.94
N ALA A 20 21.57 13.31 2.43
CA ALA A 20 22.65 13.84 3.25
C ALA A 20 22.26 15.13 4.00
N ASP A 21 21.32 15.90 3.44
CA ASP A 21 20.88 17.19 3.98
C ASP A 21 19.66 17.03 4.92
N ALA A 22 19.15 15.80 5.08
CA ALA A 22 17.98 15.53 5.91
C ALA A 22 18.25 15.87 7.39
N ASN A 23 17.30 16.59 7.99
CA ASN A 23 17.28 17.04 9.38
C ASN A 23 18.42 18.02 9.72
N ASP A 24 18.91 18.77 8.73
CA ASP A 24 19.91 19.80 8.98
C ASP A 24 19.33 21.01 9.74
N ALA A 25 20.21 21.92 10.14
CA ALA A 25 19.81 23.11 10.89
C ALA A 25 18.96 24.09 10.08
N ALA A 26 19.07 24.10 8.75
CA ALA A 26 18.27 24.98 7.89
C ALA A 26 16.81 24.50 7.85
N GLN A 27 16.60 23.21 7.59
CA GLN A 27 15.29 22.58 7.59
C GLN A 27 14.59 22.74 8.94
N LEU A 28 15.25 22.35 10.04
CA LEU A 28 14.64 22.37 11.37
C LEU A 28 14.43 23.81 11.89
N GLY A 29 15.31 24.73 11.49
CA GLY A 29 15.14 26.16 11.76
C GLY A 29 13.89 26.73 11.10
N GLU A 30 13.65 26.41 9.82
CA GLU A 30 12.43 26.81 9.11
C GLU A 30 11.19 26.21 9.77
N LEU A 31 11.16 24.90 10.03
CA LEU A 31 10.01 24.22 10.65
C LEU A 31 9.57 24.90 11.95
N LYS A 32 10.52 25.27 12.81
CA LYS A 32 10.23 25.99 14.05
C LYS A 32 9.59 27.36 13.79
N THR A 33 10.10 28.10 12.80
CA THR A 33 9.49 29.37 12.37
C THR A 33 8.09 29.17 11.80
N LEU A 34 7.82 28.08 11.08
CA LEU A 34 6.47 27.77 10.59
C LEU A 34 5.48 27.55 11.74
N GLY A 35 5.91 26.95 12.84
CA GLY A 35 5.14 26.85 14.08
C GLY A 35 4.77 28.22 14.69
N GLU A 36 5.73 29.14 14.76
CA GLU A 36 5.49 30.52 15.21
C GLU A 36 4.48 31.25 14.29
N LEU A 37 4.62 31.08 12.98
CA LEU A 37 3.70 31.64 11.98
C LEU A 37 2.30 31.02 12.07
N THR A 38 2.20 29.74 12.41
CA THR A 38 0.93 29.04 12.66
C THR A 38 0.16 29.71 13.80
N GLN A 39 0.81 29.97 14.92
CA GLN A 39 0.21 30.68 16.06
C GLN A 39 -0.25 32.10 15.69
N ILE A 40 0.49 32.79 14.83
CA ILE A 40 0.08 34.11 14.32
C ILE A 40 -1.17 33.97 13.43
N ALA A 41 -1.17 33.05 12.48
CA ALA A 41 -2.30 32.82 11.58
C ALA A 41 -3.57 32.41 12.34
N TRP A 42 -3.46 31.58 13.37
CA TRP A 42 -4.60 31.18 14.22
C TRP A 42 -5.17 32.34 15.04
N LYS A 43 -4.36 33.30 15.51
CA LYS A 43 -4.88 34.54 16.13
C LYS A 43 -5.73 35.37 15.16
N HIS A 44 -5.58 35.15 13.86
CA HIS A 44 -6.39 35.75 12.82
C HIS A 44 -7.53 34.84 12.34
N ASP A 45 -7.80 33.70 12.97
CA ASP A 45 -8.76 32.67 12.55
C ASP A 45 -8.55 32.21 11.09
N VAL A 46 -7.30 32.02 10.68
CA VAL A 46 -6.97 31.48 9.36
C VAL A 46 -6.53 30.02 9.51
N GLN A 47 -7.10 29.12 8.72
CA GLN A 47 -6.72 27.71 8.68
C GLN A 47 -5.27 27.53 8.22
N VAL A 48 -4.55 26.57 8.79
CA VAL A 48 -3.12 26.33 8.50
C VAL A 48 -2.86 24.84 8.37
N MET A 49 -2.02 24.47 7.40
CA MET A 49 -1.25 23.23 7.35
C MET A 49 0.22 23.57 7.10
N ILE A 50 1.11 22.65 7.47
CA ILE A 50 2.57 22.82 7.37
C ILE A 50 3.08 21.91 6.26
N GLU A 51 3.91 22.42 5.36
CA GLU A 51 4.62 21.60 4.38
C GLU A 51 5.87 20.98 5.02
N GLY A 52 6.25 19.78 4.56
CA GLY A 52 7.31 18.98 5.14
C GLY A 52 8.14 18.24 4.10
N PRO A 53 9.25 17.62 4.54
CA PRO A 53 10.44 17.37 3.74
C PRO A 53 10.26 16.54 2.47
N GLY A 54 11.28 16.64 1.61
CA GLY A 54 11.46 15.86 0.39
C GLY A 54 12.27 14.57 0.59
N HIS A 55 13.58 14.67 0.80
CA HIS A 55 14.48 13.50 0.84
C HIS A 55 14.89 13.19 2.29
N VAL A 56 14.46 12.04 2.83
CA VAL A 56 14.72 11.66 4.24
C VAL A 56 14.92 10.15 4.35
N PRO A 57 16.07 9.67 4.87
CA PRO A 57 16.27 8.23 5.07
C PRO A 57 15.36 7.72 6.20
N MET A 58 14.89 6.48 6.09
CA MET A 58 13.82 5.93 6.96
C MET A 58 14.04 6.13 8.47
N HIS A 59 15.29 6.05 8.95
CA HIS A 59 15.62 6.20 10.37
C HIS A 59 15.41 7.62 10.92
N LEU A 60 15.32 8.64 10.06
CA LEU A 60 15.07 10.05 10.42
C LEU A 60 13.61 10.49 10.23
N ILE A 61 12.77 9.67 9.59
CA ILE A 61 11.37 10.03 9.31
C ILE A 61 10.58 10.26 10.60
N LYS A 62 10.83 9.45 11.64
CA LYS A 62 10.11 9.58 12.91
C LYS A 62 10.41 10.89 13.62
N GLU A 63 11.68 11.31 13.62
CA GLU A 63 12.11 12.59 14.20
C GLU A 63 11.42 13.79 13.52
N ASN A 64 11.28 13.77 12.18
CA ASN A 64 10.55 14.83 11.46
C ASN A 64 9.10 14.98 11.95
N MET A 65 8.40 13.86 12.12
CA MET A 65 7.01 13.89 12.62
C MET A 65 6.95 14.39 14.07
N ASP A 66 7.84 13.90 14.93
CA ASP A 66 7.87 14.29 16.35
C ASP A 66 8.13 15.80 16.52
N LEU A 67 9.10 16.33 15.77
CA LEU A 67 9.41 17.76 15.79
C LEU A 67 8.29 18.61 15.18
N GLN A 68 7.59 18.12 14.16
CA GLN A 68 6.47 18.86 13.61
C GLN A 68 5.30 18.96 14.60
N LEU A 69 4.96 17.86 15.28
CA LEU A 69 3.90 17.86 16.30
C LEU A 69 4.24 18.82 17.45
N ASP A 70 5.51 18.80 17.90
CA ASP A 70 5.99 19.66 18.99
C ASP A 70 6.07 21.13 18.59
N TYR A 71 6.68 21.44 17.44
CA TYR A 71 6.94 22.83 17.05
C TYR A 71 5.72 23.52 16.43
N CYS A 72 4.81 22.76 15.81
CA CYS A 72 3.68 23.31 15.04
C CYS A 72 2.32 23.02 15.67
N ASP A 73 2.27 22.68 16.97
CA ASP A 73 1.04 22.50 17.75
C ASP A 73 0.03 21.56 17.09
N GLU A 74 0.51 20.43 16.57
CA GLU A 74 -0.29 19.40 15.88
C GLU A 74 -1.07 19.91 14.63
N ALA A 75 -0.67 21.03 14.04
CA ALA A 75 -1.24 21.48 12.77
C ALA A 75 -1.10 20.38 11.69
N PRO A 76 -2.04 20.24 10.75
CA PRO A 76 -1.96 19.22 9.70
C PRO A 76 -0.65 19.28 8.93
N PHE A 77 0.04 18.15 8.81
CA PHE A 77 1.30 18.05 8.08
C PHE A 77 1.08 17.59 6.64
N TYR A 78 1.80 18.19 5.69
CA TYR A 78 1.71 17.94 4.25
C TYR A 78 3.10 17.68 3.65
N THR A 79 3.44 16.44 3.31
CA THR A 79 4.82 16.07 2.95
C THR A 79 5.00 15.75 1.47
N LEU A 80 6.18 16.00 0.91
CA LEU A 80 6.56 15.54 -0.43
C LEU A 80 7.30 14.20 -0.36
N GLY A 81 6.56 13.10 -0.29
CA GLY A 81 7.11 11.78 0.04
C GLY A 81 7.13 11.55 1.55
N PRO A 82 8.30 11.37 2.20
CA PRO A 82 9.64 11.64 1.67
C PRO A 82 10.29 10.51 0.87
N LEU A 83 11.21 10.84 -0.06
CA LEU A 83 12.08 9.89 -0.76
C LEU A 83 13.07 9.28 0.23
N THR A 84 13.08 7.95 0.32
CA THR A 84 13.95 7.23 1.27
C THR A 84 15.36 6.94 0.74
N THR A 85 15.60 7.21 -0.55
CA THR A 85 16.89 7.03 -1.21
C THR A 85 16.95 7.82 -2.52
N ASP A 86 18.15 8.31 -2.87
CA ASP A 86 18.38 9.16 -4.05
C ASP A 86 18.85 8.39 -5.29
N ILE A 87 19.07 7.08 -5.17
CA ILE A 87 19.81 6.29 -6.16
C ILE A 87 18.94 5.66 -7.26
N ALA A 88 17.64 5.98 -7.29
CA ALA A 88 16.68 5.32 -8.19
C ALA A 88 15.81 6.30 -9.02
N PRO A 89 16.41 7.30 -9.71
CA PRO A 89 15.64 8.18 -10.59
C PRO A 89 14.92 7.36 -11.67
N GLY A 90 13.68 7.71 -11.97
CA GLY A 90 12.77 6.86 -12.76
C GLY A 90 11.83 6.00 -11.90
N TYR A 91 12.16 5.83 -10.62
CA TYR A 91 11.40 5.03 -9.65
C TYR A 91 11.09 5.80 -8.37
N ASP A 92 11.16 7.14 -8.40
CA ASP A 92 11.00 7.97 -7.20
C ASP A 92 9.60 7.94 -6.60
N HIS A 93 8.57 7.65 -7.41
CA HIS A 93 7.25 7.28 -6.91
C HIS A 93 7.29 6.10 -5.92
N ILE A 94 8.20 5.13 -6.10
CA ILE A 94 8.38 3.97 -5.20
C ILE A 94 9.23 4.36 -4.00
N THR A 95 10.38 5.01 -4.23
CA THR A 95 11.28 5.42 -3.13
C THR A 95 10.55 6.33 -2.14
N SER A 96 9.72 7.23 -2.65
CA SER A 96 8.92 8.13 -1.84
C SER A 96 7.69 7.47 -1.22
N ALA A 97 7.06 6.49 -1.87
CA ALA A 97 5.91 5.77 -1.29
C ALA A 97 6.26 5.06 0.01
N ILE A 98 7.51 4.58 0.14
CA ILE A 98 8.01 3.97 1.39
C ILE A 98 7.96 5.01 2.51
N GLY A 99 8.58 6.19 2.30
CA GLY A 99 8.60 7.24 3.30
C GLY A 99 7.22 7.85 3.54
N ALA A 100 6.42 8.03 2.50
CA ALA A 100 5.06 8.54 2.58
C ALA A 100 4.14 7.64 3.42
N ALA A 101 4.23 6.31 3.25
CA ALA A 101 3.49 5.37 4.08
C ALA A 101 3.95 5.42 5.55
N MET A 102 5.27 5.54 5.79
CA MET A 102 5.81 5.65 7.14
C MET A 102 5.40 6.95 7.85
N ILE A 103 5.59 8.10 7.21
CA ILE A 103 5.28 9.40 7.82
C ILE A 103 3.76 9.64 7.90
N GLY A 104 3.00 9.12 6.93
CA GLY A 104 1.55 9.04 6.98
C GLY A 104 1.07 8.20 8.18
N TRP A 105 1.70 7.06 8.44
CA TRP A 105 1.42 6.24 9.62
C TRP A 105 1.75 7.00 10.92
N TYR A 106 2.85 7.75 10.94
CA TYR A 106 3.25 8.53 12.12
C TYR A 106 2.37 9.76 12.40
N GLY A 107 1.56 10.22 11.44
CA GLY A 107 0.56 11.26 11.68
C GLY A 107 0.40 12.30 10.58
N THR A 108 1.13 12.22 9.47
CA THR A 108 0.99 13.17 8.36
C THR A 108 -0.43 13.14 7.79
N ALA A 109 -1.01 14.31 7.56
CA ALA A 109 -2.41 14.47 7.17
C ALA A 109 -2.63 14.40 5.65
N MET A 110 -1.67 14.89 4.87
CA MET A 110 -1.73 14.88 3.40
C MET A 110 -0.37 14.54 2.80
N LEU A 111 -0.38 13.78 1.71
CA LEU A 111 0.84 13.32 1.03
C LEU A 111 0.87 13.88 -0.39
N CYS A 112 1.84 14.74 -0.70
CA CYS A 112 2.10 15.20 -2.05
C CYS A 112 2.75 14.04 -2.80
N TYR A 113 2.11 13.63 -3.89
CA TYR A 113 2.62 12.55 -4.71
C TYR A 113 3.94 12.91 -5.42
N VAL A 114 4.71 11.87 -5.72
CA VAL A 114 5.92 11.94 -6.54
C VAL A 114 5.70 11.04 -7.75
N THR A 115 6.04 11.54 -8.93
CA THR A 115 5.84 10.79 -10.18
C THR A 115 7.06 9.91 -10.49
N PRO A 116 6.94 8.90 -11.37
CA PRO A 116 8.09 8.15 -11.85
C PRO A 116 9.18 9.02 -12.48
N LYS A 117 8.80 10.14 -13.11
CA LYS A 117 9.72 11.06 -13.79
C LYS A 117 10.27 12.18 -12.92
N GLU A 118 10.02 12.15 -11.61
CA GLU A 118 10.69 13.08 -10.71
C GLU A 118 12.22 13.04 -10.94
N HIS A 119 12.86 14.20 -10.87
CA HIS A 119 14.28 14.40 -11.21
C HIS A 119 14.67 14.14 -12.67
N LEU A 120 13.73 13.79 -13.56
CA LEU A 120 14.02 13.47 -14.97
C LEU A 120 13.28 14.36 -15.97
N GLY A 121 12.06 14.80 -15.67
CA GLY A 121 11.30 15.69 -16.55
C GLY A 121 9.81 15.75 -16.24
N LEU A 122 9.06 16.41 -17.12
CA LEU A 122 7.62 16.58 -16.93
C LEU A 122 6.88 15.24 -17.07
N PRO A 123 5.96 14.91 -16.13
CA PRO A 123 5.17 13.69 -16.20
C PRO A 123 4.14 13.77 -17.33
N ASN A 124 3.92 12.64 -18.00
CA ASN A 124 2.81 12.46 -18.93
C ASN A 124 1.58 11.87 -18.19
N LYS A 125 0.49 11.62 -18.93
CA LYS A 125 -0.75 11.05 -18.38
C LYS A 125 -0.55 9.73 -17.62
N HIS A 126 0.33 8.85 -18.11
CA HIS A 126 0.61 7.57 -17.48
C HIS A 126 1.38 7.76 -16.17
N ASP A 127 2.41 8.62 -16.19
CA ASP A 127 3.23 8.93 -15.01
C ASP A 127 2.36 9.53 -13.88
N VAL A 128 1.39 10.38 -14.24
CA VAL A 128 0.40 10.94 -13.29
C VAL A 128 -0.48 9.84 -12.69
N ARG A 129 -1.02 8.92 -13.52
CA ARG A 129 -1.83 7.80 -13.04
C ARG A 129 -1.03 6.92 -12.06
N GLU A 130 0.21 6.58 -12.40
CA GLU A 130 1.05 5.76 -11.53
C GLU A 130 1.40 6.46 -10.22
N GLY A 131 1.74 7.75 -10.26
CA GLY A 131 1.96 8.53 -9.04
C GLY A 131 0.72 8.54 -8.13
N ILE A 132 -0.46 8.82 -8.68
CA ILE A 132 -1.71 8.88 -7.91
C ILE A 132 -2.04 7.52 -7.28
N VAL A 133 -2.01 6.43 -8.06
CA VAL A 133 -2.32 5.09 -7.53
C VAL A 133 -1.30 4.68 -6.47
N THR A 134 -0.02 4.95 -6.70
CA THR A 134 1.07 4.68 -5.75
C THR A 134 0.84 5.40 -4.41
N TYR A 135 0.46 6.68 -4.44
CA TYR A 135 0.20 7.43 -3.20
C TYR A 135 -1.13 7.06 -2.54
N LYS A 136 -2.14 6.63 -3.30
CA LYS A 136 -3.34 6.03 -2.70
C LYS A 136 -3.03 4.72 -1.97
N ILE A 137 -2.08 3.93 -2.46
CA ILE A 137 -1.58 2.74 -1.77
C ILE A 137 -0.87 3.16 -0.48
N ALA A 138 0.06 4.12 -0.54
CA ALA A 138 0.80 4.60 0.63
C ALA A 138 -0.13 5.16 1.72
N ALA A 139 -1.10 6.01 1.34
CA ALA A 139 -2.10 6.56 2.25
C ALA A 139 -2.96 5.47 2.89
N HIS A 140 -3.46 4.51 2.10
CA HIS A 140 -4.26 3.39 2.62
C HIS A 140 -3.43 2.48 3.55
N ALA A 141 -2.15 2.25 3.23
CA ALA A 141 -1.24 1.49 4.08
C ALA A 141 -1.01 2.20 5.43
N ALA A 142 -0.87 3.53 5.42
CA ALA A 142 -0.82 4.34 6.63
C ALA A 142 -2.12 4.23 7.44
N ASP A 143 -3.29 4.31 6.81
CA ASP A 143 -4.58 4.18 7.48
C ASP A 143 -4.78 2.79 8.12
N LEU A 144 -4.34 1.72 7.44
CA LEU A 144 -4.30 0.38 8.02
C LEU A 144 -3.39 0.31 9.25
N ALA A 145 -2.18 0.87 9.17
CA ALA A 145 -1.21 0.88 10.27
C ALA A 145 -1.70 1.74 11.46
N LYS A 146 -2.47 2.80 11.19
CA LYS A 146 -3.16 3.62 12.19
C LYS A 146 -4.39 2.94 12.80
N GLY A 147 -4.86 1.84 12.21
CA GLY A 147 -6.10 1.19 12.63
C GLY A 147 -7.33 2.05 12.36
N HIS A 148 -7.32 2.88 11.30
CA HIS A 148 -8.44 3.77 10.99
C HIS A 148 -9.73 2.97 10.79
N PRO A 149 -10.85 3.33 11.46
CA PRO A 149 -12.12 2.64 11.31
C PRO A 149 -12.53 2.51 9.84
N GLY A 150 -12.79 1.28 9.40
CA GLY A 150 -13.23 1.00 8.03
C GLY A 150 -12.12 0.77 7.00
N ALA A 151 -10.85 1.11 7.27
CA ALA A 151 -9.75 0.89 6.32
C ALA A 151 -9.64 -0.60 5.93
N GLN A 152 -9.60 -1.48 6.93
CA GLN A 152 -9.45 -2.92 6.72
C GLN A 152 -10.65 -3.59 6.03
N LEU A 153 -11.82 -2.94 5.96
CA LEU A 153 -13.00 -3.52 5.29
C LEU A 153 -12.75 -3.76 3.80
N ARG A 154 -12.03 -2.84 3.14
CA ARG A 154 -11.71 -2.97 1.72
C ARG A 154 -10.77 -4.14 1.47
N ASP A 155 -9.71 -4.25 2.27
CA ASP A 155 -8.73 -5.35 2.22
C ASP A 155 -9.41 -6.70 2.42
N ASN A 156 -10.30 -6.80 3.41
CA ASN A 156 -11.03 -8.02 3.71
C ASN A 156 -12.01 -8.37 2.58
N ALA A 157 -12.72 -7.39 2.02
CA ALA A 157 -13.64 -7.62 0.90
C ALA A 157 -12.90 -8.12 -0.35
N LEU A 158 -11.76 -7.49 -0.68
CA LEU A 158 -10.93 -7.88 -1.82
C LEU A 158 -10.30 -9.27 -1.58
N SER A 159 -9.78 -9.52 -0.38
CA SER A 159 -9.21 -10.82 -0.01
C SER A 159 -10.23 -11.95 -0.06
N LYS A 160 -11.46 -11.68 0.39
CA LYS A 160 -12.57 -12.62 0.27
C LYS A 160 -12.92 -12.88 -1.20
N ALA A 161 -13.02 -11.84 -2.02
CA ALA A 161 -13.26 -12.00 -3.46
C ALA A 161 -12.17 -12.83 -4.15
N ARG A 162 -10.90 -12.63 -3.75
CA ARG A 162 -9.76 -13.41 -4.23
C ARG A 162 -9.86 -14.89 -3.84
N PHE A 163 -10.15 -15.18 -2.58
CA PHE A 163 -10.25 -16.55 -2.09
C PHE A 163 -11.42 -17.30 -2.74
N GLU A 164 -12.55 -16.61 -2.96
CA GLU A 164 -13.76 -17.16 -3.60
C GLU A 164 -13.70 -17.12 -5.14
N PHE A 165 -12.56 -16.74 -5.73
CA PHE A 165 -12.36 -16.62 -7.18
C PHE A 165 -13.39 -15.72 -7.88
N ARG A 166 -13.92 -14.72 -7.19
CA ARG A 166 -14.83 -13.69 -7.75
C ARG A 166 -14.00 -12.63 -8.46
N TRP A 167 -13.45 -12.99 -9.62
CA TRP A 167 -12.49 -12.17 -10.37
C TRP A 167 -12.97 -10.74 -10.65
N HIS A 168 -14.19 -10.55 -11.13
CA HIS A 168 -14.74 -9.22 -11.39
C HIS A 168 -14.82 -8.36 -10.12
N ASP A 169 -15.23 -8.94 -9.01
CA ASP A 169 -15.31 -8.23 -7.74
C ASP A 169 -13.91 -7.86 -7.25
N GLN A 170 -12.94 -8.78 -7.37
CA GLN A 170 -11.54 -8.50 -7.03
C GLN A 170 -10.99 -7.33 -7.85
N PHE A 171 -11.25 -7.27 -9.16
CA PHE A 171 -10.79 -6.16 -10.01
C PHE A 171 -11.44 -4.84 -9.59
N ASN A 172 -12.76 -4.84 -9.42
CA ASN A 172 -13.54 -3.64 -9.10
C ASN A 172 -13.23 -3.09 -7.70
N LEU A 173 -12.81 -3.94 -6.77
CA LEU A 173 -12.35 -3.53 -5.44
C LEU A 173 -10.91 -3.00 -5.44
N GLY A 174 -10.13 -3.27 -6.48
CA GLY A 174 -8.76 -2.77 -6.64
C GLY A 174 -8.69 -1.23 -6.73
N LEU A 175 -7.51 -0.66 -6.44
CA LEU A 175 -7.29 0.78 -6.56
C LEU A 175 -7.21 1.27 -8.01
N ASP A 176 -6.84 0.36 -8.91
CA ASP A 176 -6.84 0.55 -10.36
C ASP A 176 -7.49 -0.68 -11.04
N PRO A 177 -8.83 -0.70 -11.17
CA PRO A 177 -9.56 -1.84 -11.73
C PRO A 177 -9.19 -2.16 -13.18
N ASP A 178 -8.84 -1.15 -13.98
CA ASP A 178 -8.50 -1.35 -15.39
C ASP A 178 -7.15 -2.06 -15.53
N LYS A 179 -6.14 -1.64 -14.76
CA LYS A 179 -4.82 -2.30 -14.75
C LYS A 179 -4.93 -3.73 -14.22
N ALA A 180 -5.77 -3.96 -13.20
CA ALA A 180 -5.99 -5.31 -12.67
C ALA A 180 -6.63 -6.27 -13.68
N ARG A 181 -7.59 -5.79 -14.49
CA ARG A 181 -8.18 -6.56 -15.59
C ARG A 181 -7.17 -6.83 -16.71
N GLU A 182 -6.47 -5.79 -17.14
CA GLU A 182 -5.46 -5.87 -18.20
C GLU A 182 -4.44 -6.97 -17.92
N PHE A 183 -3.84 -6.95 -16.72
CA PHE A 183 -2.80 -7.93 -16.35
C PHE A 183 -3.31 -9.36 -16.22
N HIS A 184 -4.56 -9.57 -15.80
CA HIS A 184 -5.17 -10.89 -15.82
C HIS A 184 -5.36 -11.38 -17.27
N ASP A 185 -5.89 -10.51 -18.13
CA ASP A 185 -6.32 -10.84 -19.48
C ASP A 185 -5.16 -10.98 -20.47
N GLU A 186 -3.97 -10.46 -20.14
CA GLU A 186 -2.73 -10.75 -20.87
C GLU A 186 -2.47 -12.25 -21.04
N THR A 187 -2.88 -13.08 -20.07
CA THR A 187 -2.64 -14.53 -20.10
C THR A 187 -3.92 -15.35 -20.13
N LEU A 188 -5.02 -14.84 -19.55
CA LEU A 188 -6.31 -15.53 -19.48
C LEU A 188 -7.47 -14.63 -19.97
N PRO A 189 -7.48 -14.22 -21.26
CA PRO A 189 -8.42 -13.21 -21.77
C PRO A 189 -9.87 -13.68 -21.88
N LYS A 190 -10.12 -14.99 -21.89
CA LYS A 190 -11.47 -15.53 -22.08
C LYS A 190 -12.34 -15.24 -20.86
N GLU A 191 -13.59 -14.83 -21.07
CA GLU A 191 -14.54 -14.58 -19.98
C GLU A 191 -14.77 -15.80 -19.09
N SER A 192 -14.68 -17.01 -19.65
CA SER A 192 -14.73 -18.25 -18.86
C SER A 192 -13.62 -18.34 -17.80
N ALA A 193 -12.48 -17.66 -17.99
CA ALA A 193 -11.40 -17.63 -17.02
C ALA A 193 -11.74 -16.76 -15.79
N LYS A 194 -12.70 -15.83 -15.90
CA LYS A 194 -13.21 -15.05 -14.75
C LYS A 194 -14.08 -15.88 -13.80
N LEU A 195 -14.36 -17.13 -14.17
CA LEU A 195 -15.02 -18.14 -13.34
C LEU A 195 -14.03 -19.24 -12.89
N ALA A 196 -12.75 -19.15 -13.26
CA ALA A 196 -11.77 -20.18 -12.97
C ALA A 196 -11.29 -20.11 -11.52
N HIS A 197 -11.18 -21.27 -10.88
CA HIS A 197 -10.62 -21.40 -9.53
C HIS A 197 -9.08 -21.46 -9.55
N PHE A 198 -8.44 -20.64 -10.39
CA PHE A 198 -6.99 -20.50 -10.51
C PHE A 198 -6.65 -19.28 -11.38
N CYS A 199 -5.40 -18.84 -11.32
CA CYS A 199 -4.80 -17.92 -12.30
C CYS A 199 -3.66 -18.60 -13.06
N SER A 200 -3.08 -17.89 -14.02
CA SER A 200 -1.94 -18.37 -14.83
C SER A 200 -0.69 -18.66 -14.01
N MET A 201 -0.52 -18.04 -12.83
CA MET A 201 0.67 -18.24 -11.99
C MET A 201 0.85 -19.68 -11.50
N CYS A 202 -0.23 -20.33 -11.06
CA CYS A 202 -0.16 -21.70 -10.50
C CYS A 202 -0.91 -22.73 -11.36
N GLY A 203 -1.78 -22.28 -12.26
CA GLY A 203 -2.64 -23.15 -13.04
C GLY A 203 -3.65 -23.95 -12.20
N PRO A 204 -4.41 -24.85 -12.83
CA PRO A 204 -5.58 -25.50 -12.23
C PRO A 204 -5.27 -26.52 -11.12
N HIS A 205 -4.02 -26.98 -11.02
CA HIS A 205 -3.62 -28.08 -10.14
C HIS A 205 -2.79 -27.65 -8.94
N PHE A 206 -2.18 -26.46 -8.97
CA PHE A 206 -1.27 -26.00 -7.92
C PHE A 206 -1.73 -24.69 -7.26
N CYS A 207 -2.95 -24.23 -7.55
CA CYS A 207 -3.51 -23.07 -6.88
C CYS A 207 -3.78 -23.39 -5.40
N SER A 208 -3.06 -22.74 -4.49
CA SER A 208 -3.17 -22.96 -3.05
C SER A 208 -4.58 -22.72 -2.52
N MET A 209 -5.24 -21.65 -2.96
CA MET A 209 -6.61 -21.32 -2.51
C MET A 209 -7.63 -22.38 -2.93
N LYS A 210 -7.48 -22.95 -4.13
CA LYS A 210 -8.34 -24.05 -4.60
C LYS A 210 -8.10 -25.31 -3.79
N ILE A 211 -6.83 -25.67 -3.55
CA ILE A 211 -6.47 -26.82 -2.71
C ILE A 211 -7.06 -26.66 -1.31
N THR A 212 -6.99 -25.47 -0.72
CA THR A 212 -7.61 -25.18 0.58
C THR A 212 -9.13 -25.35 0.55
N GLN A 213 -9.81 -24.90 -0.52
CA GLN A 213 -11.25 -25.10 -0.68
C GLN A 213 -11.59 -26.60 -0.78
N ASP A 214 -10.87 -27.36 -1.61
CA ASP A 214 -11.06 -28.81 -1.76
C ASP A 214 -10.91 -29.56 -0.42
N VAL A 215 -9.93 -29.14 0.41
CA VAL A 215 -9.72 -29.69 1.77
C VAL A 215 -10.88 -29.35 2.71
N ARG A 216 -11.38 -28.10 2.67
CA ARG A 216 -12.54 -27.68 3.49
C ARG A 216 -13.81 -28.45 3.12
N ASP A 217 -14.05 -28.61 1.82
CA ASP A 217 -15.21 -29.36 1.31
C ASP A 217 -15.12 -30.85 1.67
N TYR A 218 -13.92 -31.43 1.59
CA TYR A 218 -13.66 -32.79 2.04
C TYR A 218 -13.95 -32.96 3.54
N ALA A 219 -13.40 -32.09 4.38
CA ALA A 219 -13.60 -32.12 5.83
C ALA A 219 -15.11 -32.04 6.18
N GLN A 220 -15.83 -31.11 5.54
CA GLN A 220 -17.27 -30.95 5.71
C GLN A 220 -18.05 -32.21 5.28
N SER A 221 -17.68 -32.82 4.15
CA SER A 221 -18.33 -34.05 3.65
C SER A 221 -18.13 -35.26 4.57
N LYS A 222 -17.03 -35.27 5.34
CA LYS A 222 -16.68 -36.35 6.29
C LYS A 222 -17.13 -36.05 7.72
N GLY A 223 -17.75 -34.89 7.97
CA GLY A 223 -18.14 -34.45 9.32
C GLY A 223 -16.94 -34.20 10.25
N LEU A 224 -15.75 -33.98 9.68
CA LEU A 224 -14.53 -33.70 10.43
C LEU A 224 -14.51 -32.21 10.77
N ALA A 225 -14.68 -31.91 12.07
CA ALA A 225 -14.76 -30.54 12.56
C ALA A 225 -13.38 -29.87 12.73
N ASP A 226 -12.28 -30.63 12.72
CA ASP A 226 -10.92 -30.11 12.81
C ASP A 226 -10.15 -30.26 11.49
N GLU A 227 -9.30 -29.27 11.17
CA GLU A 227 -8.40 -29.34 10.01
C GLU A 227 -7.39 -30.50 10.16
N GLU A 228 -6.98 -30.79 11.40
CA GLU A 228 -5.94 -31.77 11.72
C GLU A 228 -6.41 -33.21 11.48
N GLY A 229 -7.65 -33.54 11.81
CA GLY A 229 -8.27 -34.84 11.53
C GLY A 229 -8.59 -35.02 10.06
N ALA A 230 -9.00 -33.95 9.35
CA ALA A 230 -9.16 -33.98 7.89
C ALA A 230 -7.84 -34.24 7.16
N LEU A 231 -6.76 -33.57 7.59
CA LEU A 231 -5.40 -33.82 7.09
C LEU A 231 -4.94 -35.25 7.37
N THR A 232 -5.13 -35.73 8.60
CA THR A 232 -4.73 -37.09 8.99
C THR A 232 -5.47 -38.16 8.18
N ALA A 233 -6.80 -38.01 8.02
CA ALA A 233 -7.61 -38.93 7.22
C ALA A 233 -7.23 -38.89 5.73
N GLY A 234 -7.06 -37.70 5.16
CA GLY A 234 -6.64 -37.53 3.76
C GLY A 234 -5.24 -38.12 3.50
N MET A 235 -4.29 -37.93 4.43
CA MET A 235 -2.95 -38.54 4.33
C MET A 235 -3.02 -40.07 4.44
N GLN A 236 -3.89 -40.62 5.29
CA GLN A 236 -4.11 -42.07 5.35
C GLN A 236 -4.68 -42.61 4.05
N GLU A 237 -5.69 -41.96 3.47
CA GLU A 237 -6.28 -42.34 2.18
C GLU A 237 -5.22 -42.31 1.06
N LYS A 238 -4.41 -41.25 0.98
CA LYS A 238 -3.31 -41.14 0.00
C LYS A 238 -2.20 -42.15 0.23
N ALA A 239 -1.89 -42.50 1.48
CA ALA A 239 -0.94 -43.57 1.79
C ALA A 239 -1.46 -44.95 1.33
N ILE A 240 -2.76 -45.22 1.50
CA ILE A 240 -3.40 -46.43 0.98
C ILE A 240 -3.37 -46.44 -0.56
N GLU A 241 -3.72 -45.34 -1.20
CA GLU A 241 -3.68 -45.19 -2.67
C GLU A 241 -2.26 -45.40 -3.22
N PHE A 242 -1.25 -44.80 -2.58
CA PHE A 242 0.15 -44.96 -2.96
C PHE A 242 0.61 -46.42 -2.84
N ARG A 243 0.24 -47.12 -1.75
CA ARG A 243 0.52 -48.55 -1.58
C ARG A 243 -0.18 -49.39 -2.65
N ALA A 244 -1.45 -49.11 -2.93
CA ALA A 244 -2.24 -49.82 -3.94
C ALA A 244 -1.69 -49.61 -5.36
N ALA A 245 -1.16 -48.42 -5.65
CA ALA A 245 -0.54 -48.08 -6.92
C ALA A 245 0.92 -48.57 -7.07
N GLY A 246 1.36 -49.51 -6.24
CA GLY A 246 2.67 -50.15 -6.35
C GLY A 246 3.83 -49.37 -5.74
N GLN A 247 3.56 -48.38 -4.88
CA GLN A 247 4.57 -47.62 -4.12
C GLN A 247 5.59 -46.89 -5.01
N GLN A 248 5.19 -46.53 -6.23
CA GLN A 248 6.05 -45.81 -7.16
C GLN A 248 5.81 -44.30 -7.04
N VAL A 249 6.87 -43.58 -6.69
CA VAL A 249 6.87 -42.11 -6.69
C VAL A 249 6.73 -41.56 -8.11
N TYR A 250 7.31 -42.26 -9.09
CA TYR A 250 7.24 -41.89 -10.51
C TYR A 250 6.41 -42.94 -11.25
N ARG A 251 5.23 -42.54 -11.71
CA ARG A 251 4.39 -43.37 -12.59
C ARG A 251 4.81 -43.12 -14.04
N LYS A 252 4.90 -44.17 -14.85
CA LYS A 252 5.00 -44.01 -16.31
C LYS A 252 3.69 -43.37 -16.79
N LEU A 253 3.81 -42.23 -17.48
CA LEU A 253 2.71 -41.57 -18.18
C LEU A 253 2.12 -42.49 -19.25
#